data_AF-A7BE78-F1
#
_entry.id   AF-A7BE78-F1
#
_cell.length_a   1.000
_cell.length_b   1.000
_cell.length_c   1.000
_cell.angle_alpha   90.00
_cell.angle_beta   90.00
_cell.angle_gamma   90.00
#
_symmetry.space_group_name_H-M   'P 1'
#
loop_
_entity.id
_entity.type
_entity.pdbx_description
1 polymer ?
#
loop_
_entity_poly.entity_id
_entity_poly.type
_entity_poly.pdbx_seq_one_letter_code
_entity_poly.pdbx_strand_id
1 'polypeptide(L)'
;MKVGRGAWIQYRAYTLTLWSAVVLTFPHFMQDSMFAHRSAHNPWAMFILSAAALVANVWVFAAHVRTIVSKRRNPLTQEVHADEATYASWVRDLASDQDKELIATRLGTTPEKAGFTSTGMG
;
A
#
# COMPACT_ATOMS: atom_id res chain seq x y z
N MET A 1 9.97 19.31 3.92
CA MET A 1 9.38 17.94 3.92
C MET A 1 7.90 18.05 4.27
N LYS A 2 6.99 17.54 3.43
CA LYS A 2 5.56 17.52 3.78
C LYS A 2 5.32 16.42 4.81
N VAL A 3 5.19 16.79 6.07
CA VAL A 3 5.05 15.88 7.23
C VAL A 3 3.89 14.90 7.00
N GLY A 4 4.12 13.60 7.25
CA GLY A 4 3.07 12.56 7.24
C GLY A 4 2.99 11.67 5.98
N ARG A 5 3.59 12.05 4.86
CA ARG A 5 3.59 11.22 3.62
C ARG A 5 4.71 10.17 3.67
N GLY A 6 4.44 9.05 4.35
CA GLY A 6 5.38 7.92 4.50
C GLY A 6 5.24 7.18 5.83
N ALA A 7 4.64 7.80 6.84
CA ALA A 7 4.40 7.21 8.15
C ALA A 7 3.24 6.19 8.17
N TRP A 8 2.69 5.80 7.02
CA TRP A 8 1.53 4.90 6.92
C TRP A 8 1.72 3.60 7.72
N ILE A 9 2.90 2.97 7.60
CA ILE A 9 3.17 1.72 8.33
C ILE A 9 3.27 1.96 9.85
N GLN A 10 3.84 3.10 10.26
CA GLN A 10 3.93 3.50 11.65
C GLN A 10 2.54 3.74 12.24
N TYR A 11 1.67 4.47 11.52
CA TYR A 11 0.28 4.70 11.93
C TYR A 11 -0.50 3.38 12.10
N ARG A 12 -0.29 2.40 11.20
CA ARG A 12 -0.93 1.07 11.33
C ARG A 12 -0.39 0.26 12.50
N ALA A 13 0.93 0.30 12.73
CA ALA A 13 1.53 -0.32 13.91
C ALA A 13 1.02 0.33 15.21
N TYR A 14 0.95 1.65 15.29
CA TYR A 14 0.49 2.35 16.48
C TYR A 14 -0.94 2.01 16.85
N THR A 15 -1.87 1.97 15.89
CA THR A 15 -3.25 1.56 16.18
C THR A 15 -3.31 0.10 16.65
N LEU A 16 -2.56 -0.81 16.04
CA LEU A 16 -2.52 -2.21 16.48
C LEU A 16 -2.00 -2.35 17.92
N THR A 17 -0.91 -1.67 18.23
CA THR A 17 -0.32 -1.68 19.58
C THR A 17 -1.27 -1.06 20.60
N LEU A 18 -1.90 0.07 20.28
CA LEU A 18 -2.89 0.72 21.13
C LEU A 18 -4.05 -0.24 21.43
N TRP A 19 -4.65 -0.84 20.41
CA TRP A 19 -5.77 -1.77 20.59
C TRP A 19 -5.38 -3.03 21.36
N SER A 20 -4.18 -3.56 21.11
CA SER A 20 -3.66 -4.71 21.85
C SER A 20 -3.48 -4.37 23.34
N ALA A 21 -2.91 -3.20 23.65
CA ALA A 21 -2.77 -2.72 25.03
C ALA A 21 -4.14 -2.55 25.72
N VAL A 22 -5.13 -2.01 25.02
CA VAL A 22 -6.50 -1.86 25.54
C VAL A 22 -7.13 -3.22 25.84
N VAL A 23 -7.01 -4.20 24.93
CA VAL A 23 -7.57 -5.56 25.11
C VAL A 23 -6.93 -6.26 26.32
N LEU A 24 -5.61 -6.11 26.51
CA LEU A 24 -4.89 -6.73 27.63
C LEU A 24 -5.16 -6.04 28.97
N THR A 25 -5.36 -4.72 28.97
CA THR A 25 -5.63 -3.95 30.20
C THR A 25 -7.07 -4.11 30.67
N PHE A 26 -8.03 -4.23 29.73
CA PHE A 26 -9.46 -4.31 30.02
C PHE A 26 -10.12 -5.52 29.33
N PRO A 27 -9.73 -6.77 29.66
CA PRO A 27 -10.20 -7.96 28.94
C PRO A 27 -11.72 -8.18 29.07
N HIS A 28 -12.27 -7.98 30.28
CA HIS A 28 -13.71 -8.13 30.52
C HIS A 28 -14.57 -7.08 29.79
N PHE A 29 -14.02 -5.89 29.52
CA PHE A 29 -14.71 -4.88 28.70
C PHE A 29 -14.86 -5.35 27.25
N MET A 30 -13.83 -5.99 26.70
CA MET A 30 -13.82 -6.42 25.30
C MET A 30 -14.55 -7.75 25.06
N GLN A 31 -14.54 -8.66 26.03
CA GLN A 31 -15.07 -10.03 25.86
C GLN A 31 -16.43 -10.27 26.52
N ASP A 32 -16.65 -9.75 27.73
CA ASP A 32 -17.82 -10.12 28.55
C ASP A 32 -18.86 -9.01 28.71
N SER A 33 -18.54 -7.79 28.28
CA SER A 33 -19.43 -6.64 28.42
C SER A 33 -20.54 -6.61 27.36
N MET A 34 -21.55 -5.76 27.58
CA MET A 34 -22.60 -5.48 26.58
C MET A 34 -22.07 -4.91 25.26
N PHE A 35 -20.82 -4.43 25.24
CA PHE A 35 -20.15 -3.88 24.06
C PHE A 35 -19.31 -4.94 23.32
N ALA A 36 -19.28 -6.18 23.82
CA ALA A 36 -18.58 -7.27 23.14
C ALA A 36 -19.21 -7.53 21.76
N HIS A 37 -18.39 -7.45 20.71
CA HIS A 37 -18.86 -7.67 19.35
C HIS A 37 -19.15 -9.16 19.13
N ARG A 38 -20.43 -9.52 19.17
CA ARG A 38 -20.86 -10.89 18.84
C ARG A 38 -20.89 -11.04 17.32
N SER A 39 -20.17 -12.03 16.82
CA SER A 39 -20.17 -12.35 15.39
C SER A 39 -21.61 -12.61 14.92
N ALA A 40 -22.01 -11.91 13.86
CA ALA A 40 -23.26 -12.14 13.16
C ALA A 40 -23.20 -13.54 12.53
N HIS A 41 -23.59 -14.57 13.28
CA HIS A 41 -23.50 -16.00 12.95
C HIS A 41 -24.41 -16.43 11.77
N ASN A 42 -24.67 -15.56 10.80
CA ASN A 42 -25.42 -15.91 9.60
C ASN A 42 -24.46 -16.57 8.58
N PRO A 43 -24.58 -17.90 8.37
CA PRO A 43 -23.66 -18.63 7.48
C PRO A 43 -23.76 -18.16 6.03
N TRP A 44 -24.94 -17.77 5.56
CA TRP A 44 -25.16 -17.28 4.20
C TRP A 44 -24.50 -15.92 3.97
N ALA A 45 -24.59 -15.01 4.94
CA ALA A 45 -23.97 -13.69 4.83
C ALA A 45 -22.44 -13.79 4.75
N MET A 46 -21.84 -14.62 5.61
CA MET A 46 -20.39 -14.86 5.58
C MET A 46 -19.95 -15.53 4.28
N PHE A 47 -20.72 -16.50 3.77
CA PHE A 47 -20.41 -17.16 2.52
C PHE A 47 -20.43 -16.20 1.33
N ILE A 48 -21.48 -15.39 1.19
CA ILE A 48 -21.59 -14.42 0.10
C ILE A 48 -20.46 -13.39 0.16
N LEU A 49 -20.17 -12.85 1.35
CA LEU A 49 -19.08 -11.87 1.53
C LEU A 49 -17.71 -12.46 1.22
N SER A 50 -17.43 -13.69 1.68
CA SER A 50 -16.16 -14.35 1.39
C SER A 50 -16.00 -14.70 -0.09
N ALA A 51 -17.06 -15.17 -0.75
CA ALA A 51 -17.06 -15.41 -2.19
C ALA A 51 -16.84 -14.11 -2.98
N ALA A 52 -17.53 -13.03 -2.61
CA ALA A 52 -17.33 -11.72 -3.24
C ALA A 52 -15.90 -11.20 -3.03
N ALA A 53 -15.36 -11.33 -1.81
CA ALA A 53 -13.99 -10.96 -1.50
C ALA A 53 -12.99 -11.76 -2.33
N LEU A 54 -13.22 -13.07 -2.51
CA LEU A 54 -12.37 -13.91 -3.34
C LEU A 54 -12.36 -13.45 -4.80
N VAL A 55 -13.53 -13.21 -5.39
CA VAL A 55 -13.64 -12.71 -6.77
C VAL A 55 -12.92 -11.36 -6.93
N ALA A 56 -13.11 -10.42 -5.99
CA ALA A 56 -12.43 -9.13 -6.02
C ALA A 56 -10.91 -9.27 -5.95
N ASN A 57 -10.39 -10.14 -5.06
CA ASN A 57 -8.95 -10.37 -4.95
C ASN A 57 -8.38 -11.03 -6.21
N VAL A 58 -9.06 -12.02 -6.78
CA VAL A 58 -8.64 -12.66 -8.06
C VAL A 58 -8.61 -11.64 -9.18
N TRP A 59 -9.60 -10.75 -9.26
CA TRP A 59 -9.63 -9.69 -10.27
C TRP A 59 -8.45 -8.72 -10.14
N VAL A 60 -8.18 -8.21 -8.93
CA VAL A 60 -7.06 -7.31 -8.67
C VAL A 60 -5.72 -8.01 -8.96
N PHE A 61 -5.58 -9.26 -8.55
CA PHE A 61 -4.38 -10.06 -8.83
C PHE A 61 -4.16 -10.26 -10.33
N ALA A 62 -5.21 -10.62 -11.07
CA ALA A 62 -5.14 -10.78 -12.52
C ALA A 62 -4.77 -9.45 -13.22
N ALA A 63 -5.32 -8.32 -12.77
CA ALA A 63 -4.95 -7.00 -13.28
C ALA A 63 -3.49 -6.65 -13.00
N HIS A 64 -2.98 -7.01 -11.81
CA HIS A 64 -1.57 -6.82 -11.44
C HIS A 64 -0.64 -7.68 -12.31
N VAL A 65 -0.94 -8.98 -12.47
CA VAL A 65 -0.20 -9.88 -13.35
C VAL A 65 -0.24 -9.40 -14.80
N ARG A 66 -1.40 -8.95 -15.29
CA ARG A 66 -1.53 -8.36 -16.63
C ARG A 66 -0.59 -7.18 -16.80
N THR A 67 -0.48 -6.31 -15.80
CA THR A 67 0.41 -5.13 -15.82
C THR A 67 1.88 -5.55 -15.89
N ILE A 68 2.28 -6.56 -15.11
CA ILE A 68 3.64 -7.12 -15.11
C ILE A 68 3.98 -7.67 -16.50
N VAL A 69 3.10 -8.49 -17.07
CA VAL A 69 3.32 -9.14 -18.36
C VAL A 69 3.30 -8.12 -19.51
N SER A 70 2.34 -7.19 -19.53
CA SER A 70 2.22 -6.21 -20.61
C SER A 70 3.37 -5.22 -20.64
N LYS A 71 3.84 -4.77 -19.47
CA LYS A 71 4.95 -3.82 -19.36
C LYS A 71 6.32 -4.51 -19.27
N ARG A 72 6.35 -5.84 -19.22
CA ARG A 72 7.57 -6.68 -19.12
C ARG A 72 8.49 -6.24 -17.98
N ARG A 73 7.91 -5.81 -16.85
CA ARG A 73 8.65 -5.33 -15.67
C ARG A 73 8.91 -6.48 -14.70
N ASN A 74 10.08 -6.51 -14.07
CA ASN A 74 10.40 -7.48 -13.02
C ASN A 74 9.95 -6.94 -11.65
N PRO A 75 8.94 -7.52 -10.97
CA PRO A 75 8.45 -7.02 -9.67
C PRO A 75 9.47 -7.04 -8.54
N LEU A 76 10.53 -7.85 -8.66
CA LEU A 76 11.55 -8.01 -7.61
C LEU A 76 12.64 -6.96 -7.69
N THR A 77 12.84 -6.35 -8.87
CA THR A 77 13.95 -5.43 -9.11
C THR A 77 13.51 -4.08 -9.67
N GLN A 78 12.29 -3.99 -10.20
CA GLN A 78 11.75 -2.82 -10.87
C GLN A 78 10.38 -2.43 -10.32
N GLU A 79 10.12 -1.14 -10.40
CA GLU A 79 8.89 -0.51 -9.93
C GLU A 79 7.75 -0.75 -10.93
N VAL A 80 6.78 -1.59 -10.56
CA VAL A 80 5.72 -2.07 -11.47
C VAL A 80 4.81 -0.93 -11.94
N HIS A 81 4.61 0.11 -11.12
CA HIS A 81 3.70 1.24 -11.38
C HIS A 81 4.43 2.57 -11.61
N ALA A 82 5.68 2.53 -12.08
CA ALA A 82 6.50 3.72 -12.29
C ALA A 82 5.94 4.72 -13.33
N ASP A 83 4.97 4.30 -14.14
CA ASP A 83 4.31 5.12 -15.16
C ASP A 83 3.16 5.98 -14.61
N GLU A 84 2.75 5.78 -13.36
CA GLU A 84 1.69 6.56 -12.75
C GLU A 84 2.20 7.98 -12.42
N ALA A 85 1.47 9.02 -12.82
CA ALA A 85 1.87 10.41 -12.57
C ALA A 85 2.02 10.70 -11.06
N THR A 86 1.20 10.06 -10.24
CA THR A 86 1.31 10.12 -8.78
C THR A 86 2.64 9.54 -8.30
N TYR A 87 3.08 8.42 -8.86
CA TYR A 87 4.37 7.81 -8.51
C TYR A 87 5.53 8.74 -8.83
N ALA A 88 5.58 9.28 -10.05
CA ALA A 88 6.61 10.23 -10.46
C ALA A 88 6.65 11.46 -9.54
N SER A 89 5.48 11.98 -9.16
CA SER A 89 5.37 13.10 -8.22
C SER A 89 5.94 12.78 -6.84
N TRP A 90 5.74 11.55 -6.34
CA TRP A 90 6.26 11.14 -5.04
C TRP A 90 7.76 10.92 -5.06
N VAL A 91 8.29 10.28 -6.11
CA VAL A 91 9.74 10.10 -6.27
C VAL A 91 10.42 11.47 -6.37
N ARG A 92 9.87 12.41 -7.15
CA ARG A 92 10.40 13.77 -7.25
C ARG A 92 10.39 14.51 -5.92
N ASP A 93 9.27 14.47 -5.20
CA ASP A 93 9.05 15.27 -3.99
C ASP A 93 9.70 14.67 -2.72
N LEU A 94 9.90 13.35 -2.66
CA LEU A 94 10.25 12.63 -1.43
C LEU A 94 11.55 11.80 -1.51
N ALA A 95 11.95 11.32 -2.69
CA ALA A 95 13.14 10.47 -2.81
C ALA A 95 14.43 11.29 -2.76
N SER A 96 15.50 10.69 -2.26
CA SER A 96 16.85 11.28 -2.36
C SER A 96 17.32 11.26 -3.82
N ASP A 97 18.29 12.10 -4.18
CA ASP A 97 18.78 12.13 -5.56
C ASP A 97 19.48 10.83 -5.97
N GLN A 98 20.13 10.14 -5.01
CA GLN A 98 20.67 8.80 -5.22
C GLN A 98 19.59 7.77 -5.53
N ASP A 99 18.46 7.82 -4.83
CA ASP A 99 17.33 6.91 -5.07
C ASP A 99 16.69 7.16 -6.44
N LYS A 100 16.57 8.44 -6.85
CA LYS A 100 16.06 8.79 -8.19
C LYS A 100 16.92 8.20 -9.30
N GLU A 101 18.24 8.28 -9.16
CA GLU A 101 19.22 7.70 -10.08
C GLU A 101 19.09 6.17 -10.16
N LEU A 102 19.00 5.50 -9.00
CA LEU A 102 18.85 4.05 -8.91
C LEU A 102 17.54 3.56 -9.52
N ILE A 103 16.42 4.24 -9.22
CA ILE A 103 15.10 3.90 -9.76
C ILE A 103 15.08 4.10 -11.28
N ALA A 104 15.62 5.22 -11.78
CA ALA A 104 15.70 5.47 -13.21
C ALA A 104 16.56 4.41 -13.93
N THR A 105 17.72 4.07 -13.35
CA THR A 105 18.61 3.02 -13.87
C THR A 105 17.90 1.67 -13.95
N ARG A 106 17.18 1.28 -12.90
CA ARG A 106 16.40 0.02 -12.88
C ARG A 106 15.32 -0.01 -13.96
N LEU A 107 14.73 1.14 -14.26
CA LEU A 107 13.72 1.30 -15.32
C LEU A 107 14.33 1.44 -16.73
N GLY A 108 15.66 1.47 -16.86
CA GLY A 108 16.36 1.67 -18.13
C GLY A 108 16.18 3.08 -18.70
N THR A 109 15.94 4.08 -17.86
CA THR A 109 15.69 5.48 -18.24
C THR A 109 16.57 6.44 -17.44
N THR A 110 16.52 7.75 -17.74
CA THR A 110 17.17 8.80 -16.95
C THR A 110 16.16 9.48 -16.01
N PRO A 111 16.61 10.06 -14.87
CA PRO A 111 15.73 10.77 -13.95
C PRO A 111 14.92 11.90 -14.61
N GLU A 112 15.47 12.58 -15.62
CA GLU A 112 14.72 13.63 -16.34
C GLU A 112 13.64 13.04 -17.24
N LYS A 113 13.95 11.97 -17.98
CA LYS A 113 12.97 11.28 -18.85
C LYS A 113 11.85 10.63 -18.05
N ALA A 114 12.12 10.23 -16.80
CA ALA A 114 11.13 9.67 -15.89
C ALA A 114 10.29 10.74 -15.16
N GLY A 115 10.59 12.03 -15.33
CA GLY A 115 9.89 13.11 -14.64
C GLY A 115 10.18 13.18 -13.13
N PHE A 116 11.30 12.58 -12.69
CA PHE A 116 11.73 12.59 -11.28
C PHE A 116 12.46 13.88 -10.89
N THR A 117 12.79 14.73 -11.86
CA THR A 117 13.38 16.05 -11.65
C THR A 117 12.36 17.14 -11.98
N SER A 118 12.42 18.28 -11.28
CA SER A 118 11.70 19.48 -11.69
C SER A 118 12.54 20.18 -12.76
N THR A 119 12.04 20.28 -13.99
CA THR A 119 12.68 21.11 -15.02
C THR A 119 12.75 22.55 -14.50
N GLY A 120 13.95 23.03 -14.16
CA GLY A 120 14.23 24.43 -13.82
C GLY A 120 14.76 24.65 -12.40
N MET A 121 16.08 24.57 -12.26
CA MET A 121 16.86 25.46 -11.39
C MET A 121 18.04 25.96 -12.22
N GLY A 122 17.75 26.98 -13.03
CA GLY A 122 18.70 28.03 -13.38
C GLY A 122 18.41 29.24 -12.52
#